data_AF-A0A8H7NFV5-F1
#
_entry.id   AF-A0A8H7NFV5-F1
#
_cell.length_a   1.000
_cell.length_b   1.000
_cell.length_c   1.000
_cell.angle_alpha   90.00
_cell.angle_beta   90.00
_cell.angle_gamma   90.00
#
_symmetry.space_group_name_H-M   'P 1'
#
loop_
_entity.id
_entity.type
_entity.pdbx_description
1 polymer ?
#
loop_
_entity_poly.entity_id
_entity_poly.type
_entity_poly.pdbx_seq_one_letter_code
_entity_poly.pdbx_strand_id
1 'polypeptide(L)'
;MLAVHLSWASSSLEARLVKTLIDTGRVEIDSRDSTGRTPLSWAAESFHLSGEFTNGEWVPSDWTTPPSENPVEMLLATGRADVNSRDSTGRTPLSWAAGSPKSIFTVSWLLKTGRVDVNSRDNNGRTPLWWAAQHGSWLVIEKLFNSGQVKIGSELQAYVPIPVRFGKAPREELLKMLSAESKGESSGHG
;
A
#
# COMPACT_ATOMS: atom_id res chain seq x y z
N MET A 1 12.15 -12.49 20.98
CA MET A 1 10.98 -11.89 21.69
C MET A 1 10.76 -10.41 21.35
N LEU A 2 11.81 -9.62 21.05
CA LEU A 2 11.69 -8.19 20.68
C LEU A 2 11.18 -7.95 19.23
N ALA A 3 11.54 -8.81 18.28
CA ALA A 3 11.09 -8.75 16.88
C ALA A 3 9.56 -8.72 16.71
N VAL A 4 8.86 -9.53 17.51
CA VAL A 4 7.39 -9.67 17.46
C VAL A 4 6.69 -8.44 18.04
N HIS A 5 7.35 -7.74 18.98
CA HIS A 5 6.79 -6.56 19.64
C HIS A 5 6.65 -5.36 18.70
N LEU A 6 7.62 -5.11 17.82
CA LEU A 6 7.52 -3.98 16.88
C LEU A 6 6.43 -4.23 15.82
N SER A 7 6.33 -5.47 15.34
CA SER A 7 5.29 -5.88 14.38
C SER A 7 3.89 -5.74 14.97
N TRP A 8 3.68 -6.17 16.23
CA TRP A 8 2.41 -5.98 16.93
C TRP A 8 2.13 -4.51 17.26
N ALA A 9 3.14 -3.73 17.67
CA ALA A 9 2.96 -2.30 17.95
C ALA A 9 2.56 -1.50 16.71
N SER A 10 3.10 -1.86 15.54
CA SER A 10 2.68 -1.29 14.25
C SER A 10 1.27 -1.70 13.83
N SER A 11 0.77 -2.85 14.30
CA SER A 11 -0.60 -3.31 14.07
C SER A 11 -1.61 -2.71 15.05
N SER A 12 -1.22 -2.46 16.30
CA SER A 12 -2.11 -2.01 17.38
C SER A 12 -2.29 -0.48 17.48
N LEU A 13 -1.76 0.30 16.52
CA LEU A 13 -1.82 1.77 16.50
C LEU A 13 -1.23 2.46 17.75
N GLU A 14 -0.34 1.79 18.49
CA GLU A 14 0.37 2.38 19.62
C GLU A 14 1.58 3.19 19.10
N ALA A 15 1.31 4.32 18.46
CA ALA A 15 2.34 5.19 17.87
C ALA A 15 3.42 5.57 18.88
N ARG A 16 3.03 5.78 20.15
CA ARG A 16 3.96 6.02 21.24
C ARG A 16 4.92 4.86 21.48
N LEU A 17 4.44 3.62 21.43
CA LEU A 17 5.27 2.43 21.63
C LEU A 17 6.22 2.24 20.44
N VAL A 18 5.75 2.47 19.21
CA VAL A 18 6.61 2.49 18.02
C VAL A 18 7.73 3.54 18.18
N LYS A 19 7.39 4.75 18.66
CA LYS A 19 8.38 5.82 18.89
C LYS A 19 9.43 5.41 19.91
N THR A 20 8.99 4.91 21.05
CA THR A 20 9.89 4.45 22.13
C THR A 20 10.78 3.31 21.66
N LEU A 21 10.23 2.35 20.90
CA LEU A 21 11.00 1.23 20.35
C LEU A 21 12.07 1.71 19.35
N ILE A 22 11.74 2.67 18.48
CA ILE A 22 12.70 3.27 17.55
C ILE A 22 13.77 4.07 18.31
N ASP A 23 13.37 4.91 19.28
CA ASP A 23 14.27 5.76 20.07
C ASP A 23 15.27 4.93 20.90
N THR A 24 14.92 3.71 21.30
CA THR A 24 15.85 2.82 22.02
C THR A 24 17.01 2.30 21.15
N GLY A 25 16.91 2.40 19.82
CA GLY A 25 17.94 1.97 18.87
C GLY A 25 18.25 0.46 18.86
N ARG A 26 17.56 -0.33 19.69
CA ARG A 26 17.78 -1.77 19.89
C ARG A 26 16.89 -2.66 19.05
N VAL A 27 16.05 -2.07 18.21
CA VAL A 27 15.04 -2.79 17.43
C VAL A 27 15.41 -2.78 15.95
N GLU A 28 15.37 -3.95 15.33
CA GLU A 28 15.51 -4.09 13.89
C GLU A 28 14.22 -3.62 13.21
N ILE A 29 14.32 -2.52 12.48
CA ILE A 29 13.18 -1.85 11.81
C ILE A 29 12.54 -2.76 10.75
N ASP A 30 13.35 -3.58 10.07
CA ASP A 30 12.89 -4.55 9.05
C ASP A 30 12.78 -5.97 9.58
N SER A 31 12.66 -6.13 10.91
CA SER A 31 12.44 -7.44 11.54
C SER A 31 11.25 -8.14 10.87
N ARG A 32 11.42 -9.39 10.49
CA ARG A 32 10.37 -10.17 9.83
C ARG A 32 9.64 -11.07 10.84
N ASP A 33 8.32 -11.11 10.75
CA ASP A 33 7.51 -12.09 11.48
C ASP A 33 7.56 -13.48 10.81
N SER A 34 6.80 -14.44 11.35
CA SER A 34 6.71 -15.80 10.79
C SER A 34 6.09 -15.85 9.38
N THR A 35 5.40 -14.78 8.96
CA THR A 35 4.84 -14.64 7.61
C THR A 35 5.78 -13.86 6.68
N GLY A 36 6.93 -13.43 7.18
CA GLY A 36 7.92 -12.63 6.44
C GLY A 36 7.59 -11.15 6.37
N ARG A 37 6.54 -10.68 7.06
CA ARG A 37 6.11 -9.27 7.03
C ARG A 37 6.98 -8.43 7.95
N THR A 38 7.27 -7.20 7.51
CA THR A 38 7.97 -6.19 8.32
C THR A 38 6.97 -5.33 9.09
N PRO A 39 7.41 -4.60 10.14
CA PRO A 39 6.60 -3.58 10.80
C PRO A 39 5.97 -2.58 9.82
N LEU A 40 6.69 -2.21 8.76
CA LEU A 40 6.17 -1.33 7.72
C LEU A 40 5.02 -1.97 6.93
N SER A 41 5.10 -3.26 6.61
CA SER A 41 3.99 -3.99 5.95
C SER A 41 2.74 -4.05 6.84
N TRP A 42 2.91 -4.22 8.15
CA TRP A 42 1.81 -4.21 9.11
C TRP A 42 1.21 -2.82 9.29
N ALA A 43 2.05 -1.79 9.45
CA ALA A 43 1.62 -0.40 9.49
C ALA A 43 0.87 0.00 8.22
N ALA A 44 1.34 -0.48 7.06
CA ALA A 44 0.73 -0.17 5.78
C ALA A 44 -0.69 -0.75 5.62
N GLU A 45 -0.95 -1.92 6.19
CA GLU A 45 -2.28 -2.53 6.22
C GLU A 45 -3.18 -1.95 7.32
N SER A 46 -2.62 -1.72 8.52
CA SER A 46 -3.39 -1.45 9.75
C SER A 46 -3.66 0.02 9.99
N PHE A 47 -2.88 0.93 9.39
CA PHE A 47 -3.11 2.36 9.54
C PHE A 47 -4.24 2.85 8.62
N HIS A 48 -5.35 3.21 9.25
CA HIS A 48 -6.55 3.76 8.62
C HIS A 48 -6.83 5.05 9.38
N LEU A 49 -6.70 6.20 8.71
CA LEU A 49 -7.22 7.42 9.32
C LEU A 49 -8.76 7.28 9.37
N SER A 50 -9.37 7.69 10.48
CA SER A 50 -10.82 7.86 10.56
C SER A 50 -11.20 9.14 9.86
N GLY A 51 -12.27 9.13 9.06
CA GLY A 51 -12.70 10.29 8.30
C GLY A 51 -13.85 10.06 7.38
N GLU A 52 -14.42 11.17 6.95
CA GLU A 52 -15.61 11.25 6.13
C GLU A 52 -15.25 11.74 4.73
N PHE A 53 -15.85 11.12 3.72
CA PHE A 53 -15.77 11.63 2.37
C PHE A 53 -16.73 12.81 2.22
N THR A 54 -16.18 14.03 2.09
CA THR A 54 -16.98 15.23 1.82
C THR A 54 -16.59 15.79 0.45
N ASN A 55 -17.58 16.03 -0.42
CA ASN A 55 -17.39 16.59 -1.76
C ASN A 55 -16.38 15.85 -2.67
N GLY A 56 -16.22 14.53 -2.49
CA GLY A 56 -15.27 13.72 -3.27
C GLY A 56 -13.83 13.77 -2.73
N GLU A 57 -13.57 14.55 -1.69
CA GLU A 57 -12.32 14.53 -0.94
C GLU A 57 -12.52 13.75 0.36
N TRP A 58 -11.54 12.91 0.69
CA TRP A 58 -11.54 12.27 2.00
C TRP A 58 -11.02 13.28 3.03
N VAL A 59 -11.85 13.60 4.02
CA VAL A 59 -11.52 14.51 5.11
C VAL A 59 -11.38 13.69 6.39
N PRO A 60 -10.21 13.69 7.05
CA PRO A 60 -10.06 13.02 8.33
C PRO A 60 -11.06 13.56 9.34
N SER A 61 -11.75 12.67 10.07
CA SER A 61 -12.73 13.03 11.11
C SER A 61 -12.03 13.68 12.29
N ASP A 62 -10.73 13.42 12.42
CA ASP A 62 -9.86 14.10 13.33
C ASP A 62 -8.70 14.70 12.53
N TRP A 63 -8.76 16.01 12.27
CA TRP A 63 -7.66 16.78 11.66
C TRP A 63 -6.41 16.81 12.56
N THR A 64 -6.53 16.26 13.77
CA THR A 64 -5.58 16.39 14.87
C THR A 64 -4.59 15.26 14.95
N THR A 65 -4.75 14.10 14.27
CA THR A 65 -3.71 13.05 14.35
C THR A 65 -2.46 13.58 13.65
N PRO A 66 -1.44 14.03 14.42
CA PRO A 66 -0.30 14.66 13.80
C PRO A 66 0.48 13.58 13.05
N PRO A 67 1.15 13.91 11.93
CA PRO A 67 2.01 12.96 11.22
C PRO A 67 3.05 12.27 12.13
N SER A 68 3.37 12.88 13.28
CA SER A 68 4.22 12.30 14.34
C SER A 68 3.64 11.10 15.09
N GLU A 69 2.34 10.80 14.94
CA GLU A 69 1.67 9.63 15.52
C GLU A 69 1.35 8.55 14.47
N ASN A 70 1.85 8.70 13.25
CA ASN A 70 1.67 7.70 12.21
C ASN A 70 2.85 6.70 12.17
N PRO A 71 2.62 5.40 12.42
CA PRO A 71 3.68 4.39 12.36
C PRO A 71 4.38 4.33 10.99
N VAL A 72 3.65 4.57 9.87
CA VAL A 72 4.23 4.56 8.52
C VAL A 72 5.24 5.69 8.38
N GLU A 73 4.84 6.94 8.67
CA GLU A 73 5.74 8.09 8.54
C GLU A 73 6.91 8.00 9.53
N MET A 74 6.69 7.52 10.75
CA MET A 74 7.76 7.32 11.72
C MET A 74 8.78 6.28 11.26
N LEU A 75 8.33 5.13 10.74
CA LEU A 75 9.22 4.11 10.18
C LEU A 75 9.98 4.64 8.96
N LEU A 76 9.32 5.41 8.09
CA LEU A 76 9.94 6.02 6.92
C LEU A 76 10.95 7.12 7.29
N ALA A 77 10.66 7.93 8.32
CA ALA A 77 11.53 9.01 8.81
C ALA A 77 12.85 8.49 9.37
N THR A 78 12.91 7.23 9.80
CA THR A 78 14.19 6.59 10.18
C THR A 78 15.15 6.46 9.00
N GLY A 79 14.65 6.51 7.76
CA GLY A 79 15.43 6.31 6.53
C GLY A 79 16.01 4.91 6.34
N ARG A 80 15.75 3.99 7.28
CA ARG A 80 16.31 2.64 7.33
C ARG A 80 15.33 1.55 6.92
N ALA A 81 14.03 1.85 6.93
CA ALA A 81 12.98 0.88 6.59
C ALA A 81 13.02 0.55 5.09
N ASP A 82 12.97 -0.75 4.77
CA ASP A 82 12.85 -1.23 3.40
C ASP A 82 11.38 -1.14 2.92
N VAL A 83 11.10 -0.10 2.13
CA VAL A 83 9.78 0.17 1.55
C VAL A 83 9.31 -0.87 0.52
N ASN A 84 10.24 -1.67 0.00
CA ASN A 84 9.96 -2.71 -1.00
C ASN A 84 10.09 -4.12 -0.43
N SER A 85 10.21 -4.26 0.90
CA SER A 85 10.37 -5.56 1.54
C SER A 85 9.21 -6.49 1.19
N ARG A 86 9.54 -7.73 0.79
CA ARG A 86 8.57 -8.73 0.37
C ARG A 86 8.32 -9.75 1.48
N ASP A 87 7.06 -10.01 1.76
CA ASP A 87 6.66 -11.10 2.65
C ASP A 87 6.72 -12.47 1.96
N SER A 88 6.34 -13.53 2.68
CA SER A 88 6.34 -14.91 2.16
C SER A 88 5.45 -15.12 0.93
N THR A 89 4.45 -14.27 0.72
CA THR A 89 3.58 -14.28 -0.47
C THR A 89 4.09 -13.38 -1.60
N GLY A 90 5.22 -12.70 -1.38
CA GLY A 90 5.82 -11.75 -2.31
C GLY A 90 5.19 -10.37 -2.28
N ARG A 91 4.29 -10.08 -1.33
CA ARG A 91 3.63 -8.78 -1.25
C ARG A 91 4.53 -7.75 -0.57
N THR A 92 4.49 -6.53 -1.10
CA THR A 92 5.18 -5.34 -0.57
C THR A 92 4.27 -4.54 0.37
N PRO A 93 4.81 -3.63 1.22
CA PRO A 93 3.99 -2.70 2.00
C PRO A 93 2.97 -1.94 1.15
N LEU A 94 3.35 -1.53 -0.06
CA LEU A 94 2.43 -0.88 -0.99
C LEU A 94 1.32 -1.80 -1.48
N SER A 95 1.60 -3.08 -1.71
CA SER A 95 0.57 -4.08 -2.08
C SER A 95 -0.46 -4.26 -0.96
N TRP A 96 0.00 -4.26 0.29
CA TRP A 96 -0.87 -4.32 1.47
C TRP A 96 -1.70 -3.05 1.64
N ALA A 97 -1.10 -1.87 1.51
CA ALA A 97 -1.81 -0.60 1.53
C ALA A 97 -2.86 -0.52 0.42
N ALA A 98 -2.53 -1.01 -0.78
CA ALA A 98 -3.43 -0.97 -1.92
C ALA A 98 -4.65 -1.88 -1.77
N GLY A 99 -4.52 -2.98 -1.04
CA GLY A 99 -5.63 -3.87 -0.70
C GLY A 99 -6.65 -3.28 0.28
N SER A 100 -6.37 -2.11 0.87
CA SER A 100 -7.27 -1.44 1.82
C SER A 100 -7.82 -0.14 1.24
N PRO A 101 -9.15 0.01 1.09
CA PRO A 101 -9.74 1.23 0.53
C PRO A 101 -9.53 2.48 1.40
N LYS A 102 -9.23 2.29 2.68
CA LYS A 102 -9.02 3.37 3.67
C LYS A 102 -7.54 3.77 3.81
N SER A 103 -6.63 3.09 3.15
CA SER A 103 -5.17 3.30 3.28
C SER A 103 -4.60 4.25 2.22
N ILE A 104 -5.42 5.17 1.68
CA ILE A 104 -5.03 6.15 0.64
C ILE A 104 -3.85 7.05 1.08
N PHE A 105 -3.78 7.41 2.37
CA PHE A 105 -2.68 8.20 2.93
C PHE A 105 -1.39 7.40 3.01
N THR A 106 -1.46 6.15 3.45
CA THR A 106 -0.34 5.21 3.41
C THR A 106 0.24 5.10 2.01
N VAL A 107 -0.61 4.91 1.00
CA VAL A 107 -0.17 4.90 -0.41
C VAL A 107 0.51 6.22 -0.78
N SER A 108 -0.08 7.35 -0.41
CA SER A 108 0.51 8.67 -0.68
C SER A 108 1.87 8.87 -0.01
N TRP A 109 2.05 8.45 1.24
CA TRP A 109 3.33 8.54 1.95
C TRP A 109 4.38 7.61 1.35
N LEU A 110 4.02 6.35 1.05
CA LEU A 110 4.92 5.41 0.39
C LEU A 110 5.38 5.94 -0.97
N LEU A 111 4.48 6.52 -1.78
CA LEU A 111 4.81 7.15 -3.06
C LEU A 111 5.72 8.37 -2.90
N LYS A 112 5.49 9.22 -1.89
CA LYS A 112 6.33 10.40 -1.59
C LYS A 112 7.79 10.05 -1.31
N THR A 113 8.08 8.81 -0.87
CA THR A 113 9.47 8.38 -0.66
C THR A 113 10.28 8.34 -1.96
N GLY A 114 9.61 8.21 -3.12
CA GLY A 114 10.24 8.07 -4.43
C GLY A 114 11.05 6.78 -4.63
N ARG A 115 11.11 5.90 -3.61
CA ARG A 115 11.87 4.65 -3.62
C ARG A 115 10.99 3.42 -3.81
N VAL A 116 9.67 3.58 -3.73
CA VAL A 116 8.72 2.48 -3.77
C VAL A 116 8.55 1.95 -5.20
N ASP A 117 8.57 0.63 -5.36
CA ASP A 117 8.24 -0.04 -6.60
C ASP A 117 6.73 -0.24 -6.71
N VAL A 118 6.08 0.66 -7.45
CA VAL A 118 4.62 0.64 -7.67
C VAL A 118 4.14 -0.53 -8.53
N ASN A 119 5.04 -1.18 -9.26
CA ASN A 119 4.72 -2.28 -10.17
C ASN A 119 5.14 -3.64 -9.62
N SER A 120 5.59 -3.71 -8.36
CA SER A 120 6.07 -4.94 -7.75
C SER A 120 5.02 -6.04 -7.83
N ARG A 121 5.37 -7.22 -8.34
CA ARG A 121 4.44 -8.34 -8.49
C ARG A 121 4.57 -9.30 -7.32
N ASP A 122 3.47 -9.73 -6.71
CA ASP A 122 3.49 -10.81 -5.72
C ASP A 122 3.79 -12.18 -6.38
N ASN A 123 3.84 -13.26 -5.58
CA ASN A 123 4.16 -14.60 -6.10
C ASN A 123 3.12 -15.14 -7.10
N ASN A 124 1.94 -14.53 -7.17
CA ASN A 124 0.89 -14.85 -8.15
C ASN A 124 0.90 -13.89 -9.35
N GLY A 125 1.92 -13.03 -9.47
CA GLY A 125 2.02 -12.04 -10.54
C GLY A 125 1.12 -10.81 -10.35
N ARG A 126 0.54 -10.61 -9.17
CA ARG A 126 -0.41 -9.50 -8.92
C ARG A 126 0.32 -8.25 -8.47
N THR A 127 -0.03 -7.10 -9.05
CA THR A 127 0.55 -5.79 -8.70
C THR A 127 -0.26 -5.10 -7.58
N PRO A 128 0.28 -4.04 -6.92
CA PRO A 128 -0.50 -3.21 -6.02
C PRO A 128 -1.80 -2.71 -6.66
N LEU A 129 -1.76 -2.37 -7.94
CA LEU A 129 -2.95 -1.97 -8.70
C LEU A 129 -4.01 -3.08 -8.77
N TRP A 130 -3.59 -4.33 -8.98
CA TRP A 130 -4.50 -5.49 -8.94
C TRP A 130 -5.17 -5.63 -7.57
N TRP A 131 -4.43 -5.41 -6.48
CA TRP A 131 -5.01 -5.42 -5.14
C TRP A 131 -6.01 -4.28 -4.93
N ALA A 132 -5.70 -3.06 -5.37
CA ALA A 132 -6.65 -1.93 -5.31
C ALA A 132 -7.93 -2.20 -6.10
N ALA A 133 -7.80 -2.76 -7.31
CA ALA A 133 -8.90 -3.21 -8.15
C ALA A 133 -9.77 -4.27 -7.47
N GLN A 134 -9.12 -5.29 -6.90
CA GLN A 134 -9.80 -6.41 -6.25
C GLN A 134 -10.68 -5.94 -5.08
N HIS A 135 -10.24 -4.93 -4.36
CA HIS A 135 -10.97 -4.36 -3.22
C HIS A 135 -11.89 -3.18 -3.62
N GLY A 136 -11.92 -2.79 -4.89
CA GLY A 136 -12.76 -1.69 -5.38
C GLY A 136 -12.29 -0.31 -4.92
N SER A 137 -11.02 -0.17 -4.56
CA SER A 137 -10.42 1.02 -3.96
C SER A 137 -10.09 2.07 -5.04
N TRP A 138 -11.11 2.71 -5.63
CA TRP A 138 -10.95 3.60 -6.78
C TRP A 138 -9.98 4.76 -6.54
N LEU A 139 -10.01 5.36 -5.35
CA LEU A 139 -9.11 6.46 -4.99
C LEU A 139 -7.65 6.04 -4.96
N VAL A 140 -7.37 4.81 -4.52
CA VAL A 140 -6.03 4.24 -4.53
C VAL A 140 -5.57 4.00 -5.97
N ILE A 141 -6.47 3.47 -6.81
CA ILE A 141 -6.23 3.29 -8.24
C ILE A 141 -5.85 4.64 -8.87
N GLU A 142 -6.69 5.66 -8.70
CA GLU A 142 -6.45 7.01 -9.22
C GLU A 142 -5.11 7.57 -8.72
N LYS A 143 -4.78 7.40 -7.43
CA LYS A 143 -3.51 7.87 -6.86
C LYS A 143 -2.30 7.18 -7.46
N LEU A 144 -2.37 5.85 -7.62
CA LEU A 144 -1.30 5.07 -8.25
C LEU A 144 -1.13 5.51 -9.71
N PHE A 145 -2.21 5.78 -10.44
CA PHE A 145 -2.14 6.29 -11.81
C PHE A 145 -1.55 7.69 -11.90
N ASN A 146 -2.00 8.61 -11.05
CA ASN A 146 -1.49 9.98 -11.00
C ASN A 146 -0.03 10.05 -10.55
N SER A 147 0.52 8.98 -9.97
CA SER A 147 1.97 8.89 -9.70
C SER A 147 2.82 8.87 -10.98
N GLY A 148 2.24 8.47 -12.13
CA GLY A 148 2.95 8.33 -13.41
C GLY A 148 3.98 7.20 -13.47
N GLN A 149 4.13 6.43 -12.39
CA GLN A 149 5.12 5.36 -12.28
C GLN A 149 4.55 3.97 -12.63
N VAL A 150 3.22 3.87 -12.74
CA VAL A 150 2.51 2.62 -13.03
C VAL A 150 2.72 2.22 -14.49
N LYS A 151 3.23 1.01 -14.72
CA LYS A 151 3.39 0.41 -16.04
C LYS A 151 2.18 -0.47 -16.33
N ILE A 152 1.34 -0.02 -17.24
CA ILE A 152 0.11 -0.70 -17.66
C ILE A 152 -0.03 -0.57 -19.18
N GLY A 153 -0.78 -1.49 -19.78
CA GLY A 153 -1.19 -1.37 -21.18
C GLY A 153 -2.00 -0.09 -21.44
N SER A 154 -1.89 0.44 -22.67
CA SER A 154 -2.59 1.64 -23.12
C SER A 154 -4.12 1.56 -22.97
N GLU A 155 -4.68 0.35 -23.01
CA GLU A 155 -6.11 0.10 -22.79
C GLU A 155 -6.53 0.41 -21.35
N LEU A 156 -5.76 -0.07 -20.37
CA LEU A 156 -5.96 0.23 -18.95
C LEU A 156 -5.70 1.72 -18.66
N GLN A 157 -4.74 2.32 -19.36
CA GLN A 157 -4.45 3.75 -19.28
C GLN A 157 -5.65 4.61 -19.69
N ALA A 158 -6.45 4.19 -20.67
CA ALA A 158 -7.66 4.87 -21.09
C ALA A 158 -8.88 4.57 -20.20
N TYR A 159 -8.88 3.42 -19.54
CA TYR A 159 -10.01 2.94 -18.73
C TYR A 159 -10.08 3.59 -17.34
N VAL A 160 -8.93 3.79 -16.69
CA VAL A 160 -8.85 4.27 -15.31
C VAL A 160 -9.08 5.78 -15.09
N PRO A 161 -8.82 6.70 -16.04
CA PRO A 161 -9.13 8.12 -15.87
C PRO A 161 -10.64 8.43 -15.75
N ILE A 162 -11.53 7.48 -16.06
CA ILE A 162 -12.97 7.69 -16.03
C ILE A 162 -13.45 7.54 -14.59
N PRO A 163 -13.82 8.62 -13.87
CA PRO A 163 -14.33 8.49 -12.51
C PRO A 163 -15.59 7.65 -12.59
N VAL A 164 -15.54 6.43 -12.05
CA VAL A 164 -16.67 5.49 -12.12
C VAL A 164 -17.75 5.98 -11.17
N ARG A 165 -18.52 6.97 -11.62
CA ARG A 165 -19.79 7.38 -11.02
C ARG A 165 -20.93 6.46 -11.44
N PHE A 166 -20.65 5.42 -12.22
CA PHE A 166 -21.64 4.54 -12.83
C PHE A 166 -21.39 3.05 -12.51
N GLY A 167 -22.15 2.55 -11.53
CA GLY A 167 -22.76 1.21 -11.52
C GLY A 167 -21.90 -0.02 -11.78
N LYS A 168 -21.56 -0.73 -10.68
CA LYS A 168 -21.43 -2.20 -10.48
C LYS A 168 -20.69 -3.13 -11.48
N ALA A 169 -20.44 -2.77 -12.75
CA ALA A 169 -19.81 -3.62 -13.77
C ALA A 169 -18.26 -3.56 -13.92
N PRO A 170 -17.49 -2.55 -13.44
CA PRO A 170 -16.11 -2.37 -13.91
C PRO A 170 -15.04 -3.19 -13.17
N ARG A 171 -15.33 -3.79 -12.02
CA ARG A 171 -14.33 -4.52 -11.22
C ARG A 171 -13.82 -5.77 -11.93
N GLU A 172 -14.74 -6.63 -12.39
CA GLU A 172 -14.38 -7.93 -12.98
C GLU A 172 -13.63 -7.76 -14.30
N GLU A 173 -14.04 -6.78 -15.11
CA GLU A 173 -13.38 -6.47 -16.37
C GLU A 173 -11.98 -5.90 -16.15
N LEU A 174 -11.83 -4.98 -15.19
CA LEU A 174 -10.55 -4.40 -14.81
C LEU A 174 -9.61 -5.46 -14.22
N LEU A 175 -10.13 -6.39 -13.41
CA LEU A 175 -9.36 -7.55 -12.91
C LEU A 175 -8.93 -8.48 -14.03
N LYS A 176 -9.78 -8.70 -15.04
CA LYS A 176 -9.45 -9.48 -16.24
C LYS A 176 -8.30 -8.84 -17.01
N MET A 177 -8.38 -7.54 -17.28
CA MET A 177 -7.33 -6.79 -17.98
C MET A 177 -6.01 -6.84 -17.22
N LEU A 178 -6.02 -6.60 -15.91
CA LEU A 178 -4.82 -6.69 -15.08
C LEU A 178 -4.24 -8.10 -14.99
N SER A 179 -5.10 -9.13 -15.04
CA SER A 179 -4.67 -10.54 -15.05
C SER A 179 -4.17 -11.00 -16.42
N ALA A 180 -4.58 -10.34 -17.51
CA ALA A 180 -4.05 -10.58 -18.85
C ALA A 180 -2.65 -9.96 -19.00
N GLU A 181 -2.46 -8.74 -18.48
CA GLU A 181 -1.16 -8.06 -18.44
C GLU A 181 -0.09 -8.89 -17.71
N SER A 182 -0.46 -9.51 -16.58
CA SER A 182 0.48 -10.36 -15.82
C SER A 182 0.84 -11.66 -16.53
N LYS A 183 0.07 -12.10 -17.53
CA LYS A 183 0.30 -13.33 -18.31
C LYS A 183 0.92 -13.08 -19.69
N GLY A 184 0.66 -11.91 -20.28
CA GLY A 184 1.02 -11.55 -21.66
C GLY A 184 2.51 -11.34 -21.95
N GLU A 185 3.35 -11.15 -20.93
CA GLU A 185 4.81 -11.04 -21.12
C GLU A 185 5.50 -12.40 -21.39
N SER A 186 4.75 -13.52 -21.40
CA SER A 186 5.30 -14.87 -21.60
C SER A 186 5.14 -15.47 -23.00
N SER A 187 4.41 -14.83 -23.93
CA SER A 187 4.04 -15.45 -25.22
C SER A 187 4.70 -14.81 -26.45
N GLY A 188 5.94 -14.35 -26.32
CA GLY A 188 6.58 -13.55 -27.36
C GLY A 188 7.98 -14.00 -27.80
N HIS A 189 8.34 -15.29 -27.78
CA HIS A 189 9.50 -15.80 -28.53
C HIS A 189 9.22 -17.22 -29.03
N GLY A 190 8.84 -17.32 -30.31
CA GLY A 190 8.75 -18.55 -31.09
C GLY A 190 9.13 -18.24 -32.53
#